data_AF-A0A0G0S9P7-F1
#
_entry.id   AF-A0A0G0S9P7-F1
#
_cell.length_a   1.000
_cell.length_b   1.000
_cell.length_c   1.000
_cell.angle_alpha   90.00
_cell.angle_beta   90.00
_cell.angle_gamma   90.00
#
_symmetry.space_group_name_H-M   'P 1'
#
loop_
_entity.id
_entity.type
_entity.pdbx_description
1 polymer ?
#
loop_
_entity_poly.entity_id
_entity_poly.type
_entity_poly.pdbx_seq_one_letter_code
_entity_poly.pdbx_strand_id
1 'polypeptide(L)'
;PPPPSGITMQVVVGLDKNRNGVFDDGYYQVIEDPGDVNCGTFPNISGLAINYSGAATGSINYHTNCAGGAYNYPYSAQGISASGNFTFALANLPSNYTLKWIEEGTGKCTLSGGTVTCTGLVSGQTYGLWFFLQEAPTCTVQGYKVVMPGNQNIAPANSQTVTLNDPLTSTSTQPYFLFYQSASKTRTVSVSVPANYTVGYTLCYNNTACHTSAPVMSSSVNLPDNSFCGSSNGYADLWWHYYPPPSCTISFNSPNYSMSVGGSQTAGTNVTFSNGTISSVNFASSNTGIATVNPASDTTSSYTTNITGVSGGSATVTANVIMSGVSRCSATTAVSVTSNPWWQVKDSDVATNQDLRSTIPPGQLFGKNGDGGYPGVAVYGTSTNLTKPNVSATGWLVNTTYSTSKIYDSNYFVNSIPGDAVINPVSSSSVAGSFFASGGTAYNGYYWYVYDGSAMGGIPLTISSAANLGARKIILIVKGANLSIKGNIKLTKGSGFFLAVAGENTAGSYGNIIVDPGVGGGGSANLEGIYVADGTFSSGTGGTSQLWVRGTVAAYGGMNLQRDLGSATNTTTPAEYFEYAPDQELLFPVDLAYSLTTWREVAP
;
A
#
# COMPACT_ATOMS: atom_id res chain seq x y z
N PRO A 1 50.09 57.36 69.20
CA PRO A 1 50.59 56.84 67.90
C PRO A 1 50.92 58.01 66.95
N PRO A 2 52.07 58.02 66.25
CA PRO A 2 52.28 58.99 65.18
C PRO A 2 51.14 58.85 64.14
N PRO A 3 50.69 59.94 63.50
CA PRO A 3 49.72 59.82 62.41
C PRO A 3 50.30 58.86 61.37
N PRO A 4 49.50 57.90 60.86
CA PRO A 4 49.97 56.95 59.87
C PRO A 4 50.58 57.71 58.69
N SER A 5 51.82 57.38 58.33
CA SER A 5 52.51 57.93 57.17
C SER A 5 51.88 57.31 55.91
N GLY A 6 50.79 57.89 55.42
CA GLY A 6 50.08 57.45 54.21
C GLY A 6 48.77 58.22 53.97
N ILE A 7 48.09 57.89 52.87
CA ILE A 7 46.70 58.27 52.60
C ILE A 7 45.77 57.29 53.31
N THR A 8 44.68 57.77 53.92
CA THR A 8 43.60 56.88 54.38
C THR A 8 42.48 56.85 53.34
N MET A 9 42.21 55.69 52.75
CA MET A 9 41.06 55.50 51.86
C MET A 9 39.89 54.91 52.65
N GLN A 10 38.78 55.64 52.72
CA GLN A 10 37.50 55.13 53.20
C GLN A 10 36.69 54.63 52.03
N VAL A 11 36.35 53.34 52.00
CA VAL A 11 35.65 52.72 50.87
C VAL A 11 34.31 52.14 51.29
N VAL A 12 33.29 52.41 50.49
CA VAL A 12 31.94 51.86 50.61
C VAL A 12 31.54 51.27 49.26
N VAL A 13 30.91 50.10 49.23
CA VAL A 13 30.32 49.55 48.01
C VAL A 13 28.83 49.40 48.25
N GLY A 14 27.99 50.00 47.43
CA GLY A 14 26.53 49.93 47.54
C GLY A 14 25.87 49.39 46.29
N LEU A 15 24.63 48.91 46.44
CA LEU A 15 23.76 48.56 45.32
C LEU A 15 22.89 49.76 44.93
N ASP A 16 22.85 50.06 43.64
CA ASP A 16 21.81 50.87 42.99
C ASP A 16 20.63 49.94 42.65
N LYS A 17 19.74 49.79 43.62
CA LYS A 17 18.59 48.89 43.57
C LYS A 17 17.45 49.45 42.73
N ASN A 18 17.22 50.76 42.77
CA ASN A 18 16.17 51.39 41.99
C ASN A 18 16.60 51.73 40.55
N ARG A 19 17.88 51.56 40.23
CA ARG A 19 18.47 51.68 38.88
C ARG A 19 18.45 53.08 38.31
N ASN A 20 18.40 54.12 39.14
CA ASN A 20 18.38 55.51 38.69
C ASN A 20 19.78 56.12 38.51
N GLY A 21 20.84 55.38 38.85
CA GLY A 21 22.22 55.83 38.74
C GLY A 21 22.64 56.85 39.81
N VAL A 22 21.85 57.01 40.88
CA VAL A 22 22.18 57.80 42.07
C VAL A 22 22.03 56.96 43.35
N PHE A 23 22.76 57.31 44.39
CA PHE A 23 22.71 56.60 45.67
C PHE A 23 21.66 57.21 46.59
N ASP A 24 20.41 56.92 46.29
CA ASP A 24 19.26 57.29 47.11
C ASP A 24 18.52 56.08 47.70
N ASP A 25 19.01 54.86 47.45
CA ASP A 25 18.42 53.62 47.98
C ASP A 25 18.68 53.34 49.47
N GLY A 26 19.46 54.21 50.12
CA GLY A 26 19.74 54.19 51.55
C GLY A 26 20.84 53.22 51.98
N TYR A 27 21.33 53.43 53.21
CA TYR A 27 22.49 52.71 53.77
C TYR A 27 22.33 51.18 53.86
N TYR A 28 21.09 50.67 53.84
CA TYR A 28 20.81 49.23 53.86
C TYR A 28 21.19 48.50 52.56
N GLN A 29 21.56 49.22 51.51
CA GLN A 29 22.05 48.65 50.26
C GLN A 29 23.58 48.56 50.16
N VAL A 30 24.30 48.94 51.22
CA VAL A 30 25.76 48.76 51.29
C VAL A 30 26.09 47.27 51.37
N ILE A 31 27.10 46.83 50.63
CA ILE A 31 27.52 45.44 50.51
C ILE A 31 28.47 45.08 51.65
N GLU A 32 28.18 43.96 52.30
CA GLU A 32 28.97 43.38 53.38
C GLU A 32 29.84 42.23 52.86
N ASP A 33 31.09 42.16 53.33
CA ASP A 33 31.88 40.93 53.28
C ASP A 33 31.62 40.13 54.57
N PRO A 34 30.97 38.95 54.51
CA PRO A 34 30.65 38.16 55.69
C PRO A 34 31.89 37.54 56.35
N GLY A 35 33.07 37.64 55.72
CA GLY A 35 34.32 37.06 56.23
C GLY A 35 35.08 37.92 57.25
N ASP A 36 34.73 39.21 57.43
CA ASP A 36 35.55 40.16 58.19
C ASP A 36 34.89 40.60 59.52
N VAL A 37 33.84 41.44 59.46
CA VAL A 37 33.07 41.93 60.61
C VAL A 37 31.57 41.77 60.31
N ASN A 38 30.68 41.69 61.31
CA ASN A 38 29.23 41.64 61.07
C ASN A 38 28.58 42.96 61.50
N CYS A 39 28.09 43.74 60.53
CA CYS A 39 27.43 45.03 60.77
C CYS A 39 25.90 44.93 60.82
N GLY A 40 25.30 43.78 60.49
CA GLY A 40 23.85 43.59 60.46
C GLY A 40 23.41 42.62 59.36
N THR A 41 22.30 42.96 58.68
CA THR A 41 21.81 42.20 57.52
C THR A 41 21.94 43.07 56.29
N PHE A 42 23.04 42.91 55.57
CA PHE A 42 23.35 43.65 54.35
C PHE A 42 23.47 42.70 53.15
N PRO A 43 23.25 43.19 51.92
CA PRO A 43 23.58 42.45 50.71
C PRO A 43 25.05 42.00 50.72
N ASN A 44 25.35 40.84 50.14
CA ASN A 44 26.73 40.33 50.04
C ASN A 44 27.05 39.95 48.60
N ILE A 45 28.24 40.34 48.13
CA ILE A 45 28.83 39.90 46.87
C ILE A 45 30.13 39.17 47.18
N SER A 46 30.04 37.84 47.27
CA SER A 46 31.16 36.98 47.64
C SER A 46 32.36 37.15 46.70
N GLY A 47 33.55 37.37 47.27
CA GLY A 47 34.82 37.41 46.55
C GLY A 47 35.10 38.72 45.80
N LEU A 48 34.26 39.74 45.96
CA LEU A 48 34.51 41.09 45.46
C LEU A 48 35.82 41.62 46.05
N ALA A 49 36.67 42.25 45.23
CA ALA A 49 37.89 42.87 45.71
C ALA A 49 38.10 44.22 45.04
N ILE A 50 38.69 45.17 45.74
CA ILE A 50 38.98 46.50 45.20
C ILE A 50 40.48 46.60 44.99
N ASN A 51 40.92 46.29 43.77
CA ASN A 51 42.33 46.36 43.43
C ASN A 51 42.69 47.79 43.04
N TYR A 52 43.82 48.28 43.53
CA TYR A 52 44.35 49.57 43.15
C TYR A 52 45.75 49.47 42.54
N SER A 53 46.05 50.38 41.63
CA SER A 53 47.34 50.51 40.93
C SER A 53 47.70 51.98 40.70
N GLY A 54 48.95 52.27 40.31
CA GLY A 54 49.43 53.64 40.09
C GLY A 54 50.65 53.94 40.95
N ALA A 55 50.56 54.93 41.85
CA ALA A 55 51.64 55.29 42.78
C ALA A 55 52.00 54.17 43.78
N ALA A 56 51.07 53.23 44.02
CA ALA A 56 51.32 51.93 44.62
C ALA A 56 50.35 50.90 44.04
N THR A 57 50.58 49.61 44.32
CA THR A 57 49.66 48.52 43.94
C THR A 57 49.25 47.73 45.17
N GLY A 58 48.00 47.27 45.19
CA GLY A 58 47.47 46.48 46.29
C GLY A 58 45.98 46.20 46.14
N SER A 59 45.37 45.72 47.21
CA SER A 59 43.93 45.48 47.31
C SER A 59 43.39 46.11 48.58
N ILE A 60 42.16 46.60 48.51
CA ILE A 60 41.39 47.12 49.63
C ILE A 60 40.25 46.14 49.91
N ASN A 61 40.17 45.64 51.14
CA ASN A 61 38.96 44.98 51.61
C ASN A 61 37.85 46.02 51.60
N TYR A 62 36.68 45.73 51.05
CA TYR A 62 35.57 46.69 50.97
C TYR A 62 34.77 46.78 52.27
N HIS A 63 35.08 45.90 53.23
CA HIS A 63 34.47 45.86 54.54
C HIS A 63 35.51 45.43 55.59
N THR A 64 35.91 46.35 56.46
CA THR A 64 36.80 46.03 57.61
C THR A 64 36.27 46.59 58.92
N ASN A 65 35.21 47.41 58.89
CA ASN A 65 34.65 48.11 60.04
C ASN A 65 33.15 48.38 59.84
N CYS A 66 32.45 48.60 60.95
CA CYS A 66 31.08 49.13 60.97
C CYS A 66 31.09 50.61 61.38
N ALA A 67 30.43 51.49 60.63
CA ALA A 67 30.26 52.88 61.05
C ALA A 67 29.44 52.92 62.35
N GLY A 68 29.87 53.70 63.36
CA GLY A 68 29.13 53.88 64.61
C GLY A 68 28.25 55.14 64.59
N GLY A 69 27.06 55.09 65.18
CA GLY A 69 26.12 56.22 65.30
C GLY A 69 24.70 55.87 64.89
N ALA A 70 23.93 56.84 64.39
CA ALA A 70 22.57 56.63 63.88
C ALA A 70 22.51 55.82 62.56
N TYR A 71 23.66 55.56 61.94
CA TYR A 71 23.79 54.82 60.68
C TYR A 71 24.90 53.77 60.83
N ASN A 72 24.54 52.52 61.14
CA ASN A 72 25.46 51.39 61.09
C ASN A 72 25.53 50.87 59.65
N TYR A 73 26.64 51.09 58.94
CA TYR A 73 26.87 50.48 57.63
C TYR A 73 28.32 49.96 57.49
N PRO A 74 28.54 48.90 56.69
CA PRO A 74 29.87 48.39 56.35
C PRO A 74 30.72 49.45 55.66
N TYR A 75 31.97 49.61 56.09
CA TYR A 75 32.97 50.37 55.33
C TYR A 75 34.36 49.80 55.57
N SER A 76 35.32 50.22 54.75
CA SER A 76 36.73 49.95 54.96
C SER A 76 37.50 51.24 55.14
N ALA A 77 38.50 51.24 56.01
CA ALA A 77 39.45 52.34 56.15
C ALA A 77 40.87 51.77 56.10
N GLN A 78 41.51 51.87 54.94
CA GLN A 78 42.83 51.28 54.73
C GLN A 78 43.87 52.33 54.35
N GLY A 79 45.04 52.25 54.97
CA GLY A 79 46.17 53.12 54.68
C GLY A 79 46.89 52.71 53.38
N ILE A 80 47.18 53.68 52.51
CA ILE A 80 48.03 53.53 51.33
C ILE A 80 49.30 54.35 51.55
N SER A 81 50.47 53.73 51.47
CA SER A 81 51.74 54.31 51.91
C SER A 81 52.37 55.36 50.98
N ALA A 82 51.71 55.72 49.87
CA ALA A 82 52.26 56.60 48.83
C ALA A 82 51.29 57.70 48.41
N SER A 83 51.79 58.91 48.16
CA SER A 83 51.03 59.98 47.50
C SER A 83 51.09 59.81 45.97
N GLY A 84 50.04 60.18 45.25
CA GLY A 84 50.04 60.20 43.79
C GLY A 84 48.70 59.88 43.14
N ASN A 85 48.75 59.39 41.92
CA ASN A 85 47.58 58.98 41.15
C ASN A 85 47.32 57.49 41.34
N PHE A 86 46.04 57.14 41.48
CA PHE A 86 45.60 55.77 41.71
C PHE A 86 44.47 55.40 40.77
N THR A 87 44.44 54.14 40.38
CA THR A 87 43.38 53.53 39.58
C THR A 87 42.81 52.37 40.37
N PHE A 88 41.52 52.41 40.70
CA PHE A 88 40.78 51.40 41.42
C PHE A 88 39.88 50.62 40.46
N ALA A 89 39.88 49.30 40.57
CA ALA A 89 39.03 48.41 39.80
C ALA A 89 38.38 47.38 40.73
N LEU A 90 37.09 47.14 40.52
CA LEU A 90 36.38 46.05 41.17
C LEU A 90 36.73 44.74 40.47
N ALA A 91 37.52 43.90 41.13
CA ALA A 91 37.85 42.56 40.68
C ALA A 91 36.79 41.56 41.15
N ASN A 92 36.61 40.50 40.36
CA ASN A 92 35.64 39.43 40.61
C ASN A 92 34.18 39.92 40.73
N LEU A 93 33.84 41.07 40.14
CA LEU A 93 32.47 41.54 40.08
C LEU A 93 31.63 40.52 39.28
N PRO A 94 30.57 39.92 39.86
CA PRO A 94 29.74 38.97 39.13
C PRO A 94 29.13 39.62 37.88
N SER A 95 28.97 38.85 36.80
CA SER A 95 28.57 39.38 35.48
C SER A 95 27.18 40.03 35.45
N ASN A 96 26.37 39.84 36.50
CA ASN A 96 25.07 40.47 36.67
C ASN A 96 25.14 41.83 37.39
N TYR A 97 26.33 42.30 37.78
CA TYR A 97 26.52 43.64 38.31
C TYR A 97 27.41 44.47 37.39
N THR A 98 27.13 45.78 37.36
CA THR A 98 27.98 46.74 36.66
C THR A 98 28.27 47.92 37.58
N LEU A 99 29.52 48.37 37.62
CA LEU A 99 29.87 49.62 38.29
C LEU A 99 29.34 50.78 37.46
N LYS A 100 28.36 51.51 38.00
CA LYS A 100 27.66 52.58 37.27
C LYS A 100 28.06 53.96 37.69
N TRP A 101 28.32 54.11 38.99
CA TRP A 101 28.56 55.42 39.55
C TRP A 101 29.58 55.33 40.67
N ILE A 102 30.24 56.46 40.91
CA ILE A 102 31.04 56.69 42.11
C ILE A 102 30.63 58.01 42.74
N GLU A 103 30.62 58.04 44.06
CA GLU A 103 30.58 59.28 44.83
C GLU A 103 31.92 59.45 45.52
N GLU A 104 32.46 60.67 45.43
CA GLU A 104 33.75 61.00 45.99
C GLU A 104 33.70 62.40 46.59
N GLY A 105 34.04 62.52 47.87
CA GLY A 105 33.84 63.75 48.65
C GLY A 105 34.75 64.92 48.28
N THR A 106 35.78 64.72 47.44
CA THR A 106 36.83 65.74 47.17
C THR A 106 36.96 66.16 45.69
N GLY A 107 36.23 65.55 44.75
CA GLY A 107 36.26 65.84 43.32
C GLY A 107 37.54 65.40 42.57
N LYS A 108 38.31 64.46 43.12
CA LYS A 108 39.59 63.96 42.61
C LYS A 108 39.49 62.66 41.81
N CYS A 109 38.35 61.98 41.83
CA CYS A 109 38.17 60.69 41.15
C CYS A 109 37.14 60.73 40.02
N THR A 110 37.38 59.98 38.94
CA THR A 110 36.45 59.83 37.80
C THR A 110 36.25 58.36 37.44
N LEU A 111 35.03 57.98 37.05
CA LEU A 111 34.70 56.64 36.58
C LEU A 111 34.71 56.60 35.05
N SER A 112 35.48 55.69 34.47
CA SER A 112 35.48 55.42 33.02
C SER A 112 35.68 53.93 32.77
N GLY A 113 34.80 53.30 31.98
CA GLY A 113 34.92 51.89 31.61
C GLY A 113 34.98 50.91 32.80
N GLY A 114 34.24 51.19 33.88
CA GLY A 114 34.24 50.34 35.09
C GLY A 114 35.50 50.50 35.96
N THR A 115 36.36 51.47 35.63
CA THR A 115 37.60 51.75 36.34
C THR A 115 37.55 53.17 36.93
N VAL A 116 37.95 53.31 38.17
CA VAL A 116 37.92 54.59 38.90
C VAL A 116 39.33 55.16 38.97
N THR A 117 39.56 56.35 38.43
CA THR A 117 40.88 57.00 38.43
C THR A 117 40.86 58.22 39.34
N CYS A 118 41.71 58.22 40.36
CA CYS A 118 41.89 59.28 41.33
C CYS A 118 43.25 59.98 41.10
N THR A 119 43.27 61.31 41.12
CA THR A 119 44.50 62.08 40.85
C THR A 119 44.89 63.00 42.01
N GLY A 120 46.21 63.09 42.27
CA GLY A 120 46.77 64.01 43.25
C GLY A 120 46.38 63.72 44.70
N LEU A 121 46.30 62.44 45.09
CA LEU A 121 46.07 62.07 46.48
C LEU A 121 47.34 62.30 47.32
N VAL A 122 47.23 62.94 48.47
CA VAL A 122 48.38 63.33 49.31
C VAL A 122 48.37 62.65 50.68
N SER A 123 49.56 62.29 51.17
CA SER A 123 49.75 61.66 52.48
C SER A 123 49.22 62.55 53.62
N GLY A 124 48.62 61.92 54.62
CA GLY A 124 48.02 62.60 55.78
C GLY A 124 46.57 63.04 55.58
N GLN A 125 45.97 62.83 54.40
CA GLN A 125 44.56 63.10 54.11
C GLN A 125 43.72 61.81 54.10
N THR A 126 42.41 61.98 54.35
CA THR A 126 41.41 60.91 54.22
C THR A 126 40.52 61.19 53.01
N TYR A 127 40.31 60.19 52.15
CA TYR A 127 39.44 60.29 50.99
C TYR A 127 38.35 59.22 51.06
N GLY A 128 37.10 59.61 50.80
CA GLY A 128 35.96 58.69 50.73
C GLY A 128 35.66 58.30 49.29
N LEU A 129 35.60 57.00 49.00
CA LEU A 129 35.31 56.44 47.69
C LEU A 129 34.13 55.46 47.77
N TRP A 130 33.03 55.80 47.10
CA TRP A 130 31.80 55.01 47.15
C TRP A 130 31.57 54.40 45.78
N PHE A 131 31.52 53.07 45.69
CA PHE A 131 31.27 52.32 44.46
C PHE A 131 29.81 51.91 44.40
N PHE A 132 29.11 52.23 43.31
CA PHE A 132 27.71 51.84 43.15
C PHE A 132 27.52 50.82 42.03
N LEU A 133 27.00 49.66 42.44
CA LEU A 133 26.76 48.52 41.59
C LEU A 133 25.29 48.43 41.22
N GLN A 134 25.00 48.43 39.92
CA GLN A 134 23.65 48.20 39.41
C GLN A 134 23.51 46.73 39.00
N GLU A 135 22.50 46.05 39.54
CA GLU A 135 22.14 44.69 39.12
C GLU A 135 21.41 44.70 37.78
N ALA A 136 21.80 43.78 36.88
CA ALA A 136 21.19 43.58 35.58
C ALA A 136 19.68 43.29 35.70
N PRO A 137 18.83 43.87 34.83
CA PRO A 137 17.41 43.53 34.73
C PRO A 137 17.15 42.03 34.63
N THR A 138 16.07 41.56 35.26
CA THR A 138 15.55 40.21 34.99
C THR A 138 14.65 40.29 33.77
N CYS A 139 14.99 39.53 32.74
CA CYS A 139 14.20 39.33 31.55
C CYS A 139 13.33 38.09 31.69
N THR A 140 12.15 38.10 31.07
CA THR A 140 11.29 36.92 30.98
C THR A 140 11.09 36.50 29.53
N VAL A 141 11.28 35.23 29.21
CA VAL A 141 10.72 34.62 27.99
C VAL A 141 9.47 33.88 28.41
N GLN A 142 8.34 34.23 27.81
CA GLN A 142 7.06 33.62 28.10
C GLN A 142 6.32 33.24 26.81
N GLY A 143 5.27 32.43 26.93
CA GLY A 143 4.34 32.22 25.83
C GLY A 143 3.67 30.85 25.84
N TYR A 144 3.20 30.43 24.66
CA TYR A 144 2.41 29.21 24.49
C TYR A 144 3.01 28.24 23.47
N LYS A 145 2.77 26.93 23.65
CA LYS A 145 3.00 25.87 22.67
C LYS A 145 1.64 25.37 22.21
N VAL A 146 1.32 25.53 20.93
CA VAL A 146 -0.01 25.30 20.41
C VAL A 146 0.01 24.48 19.13
N VAL A 147 -1.02 23.66 18.92
CA VAL A 147 -1.24 22.92 17.67
C VAL A 147 -2.03 23.81 16.70
N MET A 148 -1.57 23.84 15.45
CA MET A 148 -2.25 24.49 14.34
C MET A 148 -3.14 23.49 13.59
N PRO A 149 -4.27 23.95 13.03
CA PRO A 149 -4.79 25.32 13.07
C PRO A 149 -5.54 25.67 14.37
N GLY A 150 -5.65 26.98 14.65
CA GLY A 150 -6.50 27.49 15.73
C GLY A 150 -5.83 27.65 17.10
N ASN A 151 -4.49 27.59 17.16
CA ASN A 151 -3.72 27.78 18.40
C ASN A 151 -4.23 26.91 19.58
N GLN A 152 -4.42 25.62 19.34
CA GLN A 152 -5.00 24.70 20.32
C GLN A 152 -3.96 24.28 21.37
N ASN A 153 -4.27 24.49 22.65
CA ASN A 153 -3.43 24.05 23.76
C ASN A 153 -3.65 22.56 24.09
N ILE A 154 -3.16 21.68 23.21
CA ILE A 154 -3.32 20.22 23.32
C ILE A 154 -1.99 19.50 23.10
N ALA A 155 -1.94 18.23 23.51
CA ALA A 155 -0.82 17.35 23.20
C ALA A 155 -0.73 17.11 21.68
N PRO A 156 0.48 16.90 21.11
CA PRO A 156 1.76 16.83 21.81
C PRO A 156 2.42 18.19 22.06
N ALA A 157 1.89 19.29 21.53
CA ALA A 157 2.54 20.61 21.61
C ALA A 157 2.72 21.09 23.06
N ASN A 158 1.69 20.98 23.90
CA ASN A 158 1.72 21.49 25.26
C ASN A 158 2.74 20.79 26.19
N SER A 159 3.18 19.57 25.84
CA SER A 159 4.18 18.80 26.59
C SER A 159 5.61 18.97 26.08
N GLN A 160 5.82 19.71 24.97
CA GLN A 160 7.15 19.94 24.44
C GLN A 160 7.97 20.85 25.35
N THR A 161 9.29 20.68 25.32
CA THR A 161 10.23 21.40 26.19
C THR A 161 10.76 22.63 25.47
N VAL A 162 10.62 23.80 26.09
CA VAL A 162 11.29 25.04 25.66
C VAL A 162 12.60 25.16 26.42
N THR A 163 13.68 25.48 25.71
CA THR A 163 15.03 25.61 26.28
C THR A 163 15.65 26.96 25.92
N LEU A 164 16.15 27.67 26.92
CA LEU A 164 17.02 28.84 26.78
C LEU A 164 18.47 28.40 27.01
N ASN A 165 19.38 28.76 26.12
CA ASN A 165 20.76 28.22 26.10
C ASN A 165 21.75 28.86 27.09
N ASP A 166 21.47 30.06 27.57
CA ASP A 166 22.28 30.80 28.54
C ASP A 166 21.30 31.63 29.39
N PRO A 167 21.25 31.49 30.73
CA PRO A 167 21.66 30.27 31.42
C PRO A 167 20.86 29.08 30.88
N LEU A 168 21.47 27.89 30.84
CA LEU A 168 20.77 26.69 30.38
C LEU A 168 19.58 26.39 31.29
N THR A 169 18.39 26.73 30.82
CA THR A 169 17.13 26.58 31.56
C THR A 169 16.07 26.03 30.62
N SER A 170 15.26 25.09 31.10
CA SER A 170 14.26 24.42 30.29
C SER A 170 12.98 24.17 31.06
N THR A 171 11.85 24.17 30.35
CA THR A 171 10.54 23.88 30.95
C THR A 171 9.61 23.21 29.95
N SER A 172 8.80 22.27 30.43
CA SER A 172 7.70 21.65 29.69
C SER A 172 6.33 22.20 30.11
N THR A 173 6.27 23.16 31.04
CA THR A 173 5.03 23.80 31.51
C THR A 173 4.35 24.59 30.39
N GLN A 174 3.04 24.79 30.49
CA GLN A 174 2.22 25.48 29.51
C GLN A 174 1.13 26.32 30.22
N PRO A 175 1.10 27.67 30.09
CA PRO A 175 2.11 28.51 29.44
C PRO A 175 3.49 28.36 30.09
N TYR A 176 4.54 28.67 29.34
CA TYR A 176 5.91 28.56 29.83
C TYR A 176 6.46 29.92 30.23
N PHE A 177 7.37 29.91 31.20
CA PHE A 177 8.12 31.08 31.67
C PHE A 177 9.56 30.66 31.93
N LEU A 178 10.50 31.41 31.37
CA LEU A 178 11.94 31.27 31.59
C LEU A 178 12.49 32.62 32.01
N PHE A 179 13.22 32.68 33.11
CA PHE A 179 13.78 33.90 33.67
C PHE A 179 15.29 33.92 33.48
N TYR A 180 15.84 35.08 33.12
CA TYR A 180 17.29 35.24 33.01
C TYR A 180 17.72 36.68 33.29
N GLN A 181 18.96 36.88 33.76
CA GLN A 181 19.51 38.22 33.99
C GLN A 181 20.13 38.80 32.71
N SER A 182 19.92 40.09 32.49
CA SER A 182 20.22 40.77 31.24
C SER A 182 21.71 41.14 31.10
N ALA A 183 22.56 40.17 30.73
CA ALA A 183 23.91 40.45 30.25
C ALA A 183 23.91 40.66 28.73
N SER A 184 24.66 41.63 28.19
CA SER A 184 24.73 41.99 26.75
C SER A 184 25.20 40.85 25.83
N LYS A 185 24.36 39.83 25.66
CA LYS A 185 24.59 38.60 24.91
C LYS A 185 23.30 38.19 24.20
N THR A 186 23.40 37.80 22.93
CA THR A 186 22.33 37.13 22.21
C THR A 186 22.06 35.77 22.84
N ARG A 187 20.79 35.41 22.99
CA ARG A 187 20.37 34.12 23.55
C ARG A 187 19.49 33.39 22.55
N THR A 188 19.56 32.07 22.54
CA THR A 188 18.74 31.22 21.67
C THR A 188 17.70 30.51 22.51
N VAL A 189 16.44 30.66 22.11
CA VAL A 189 15.32 29.88 22.63
C VAL A 189 14.97 28.83 21.60
N SER A 190 14.84 27.58 22.02
CA SER A 190 14.50 26.45 21.15
C SER A 190 13.38 25.61 21.77
N VAL A 191 12.72 24.80 20.94
CA VAL A 191 11.69 23.88 21.40
C VAL A 191 11.87 22.48 20.84
N SER A 192 11.54 21.46 21.63
CA SER A 192 11.52 20.07 21.16
C SER A 192 10.40 19.84 20.15
N VAL A 193 10.68 19.10 19.07
CA VAL A 193 9.71 18.84 18.01
C VAL A 193 9.32 17.36 18.00
N PRO A 194 8.03 17.01 18.16
CA PRO A 194 7.55 15.65 18.02
C PRO A 194 7.86 15.08 16.62
N ALA A 195 8.00 13.76 16.54
CA ALA A 195 8.21 13.09 15.25
C ALA A 195 7.12 13.49 14.23
N ASN A 196 7.56 13.82 13.01
CA ASN A 196 6.72 14.22 11.87
C ASN A 196 5.95 15.55 12.02
N TYR A 197 6.17 16.32 13.08
CA TYR A 197 5.66 17.69 13.17
C TYR A 197 6.66 18.66 12.53
N THR A 198 6.15 19.74 11.95
CA THR A 198 6.94 20.95 11.71
C THR A 198 6.54 22.01 12.72
N VAL A 199 7.49 22.83 13.14
CA VAL A 199 7.22 23.91 14.10
C VAL A 199 7.60 25.25 13.50
N GLY A 200 6.82 26.28 13.82
CA GLY A 200 7.16 27.67 13.58
C GLY A 200 6.95 28.48 14.85
N TYR A 201 7.33 29.76 14.82
CA TYR A 201 7.15 30.64 15.96
C TYR A 201 6.64 32.03 15.57
N THR A 202 5.98 32.69 16.51
CA THR A 202 5.72 34.14 16.47
C THR A 202 6.31 34.75 17.74
N LEU A 203 6.99 35.88 17.61
CA LEU A 203 7.76 36.51 18.68
C LEU A 203 7.38 37.99 18.81
N CYS A 204 7.17 38.39 20.06
CA CYS A 204 6.73 39.71 20.45
C CYS A 204 7.58 40.22 21.62
N TYR A 205 7.91 41.50 21.63
CA TYR A 205 8.62 42.12 22.77
C TYR A 205 7.66 43.04 23.51
N ASN A 206 7.52 42.83 24.81
CA ASN A 206 6.67 43.62 25.70
C ASN A 206 5.21 43.76 25.20
N ASN A 207 4.72 42.75 24.47
CA ASN A 207 3.37 42.69 23.93
C ASN A 207 2.93 41.22 23.83
N THR A 208 1.73 40.87 24.33
CA THR A 208 1.19 39.50 24.25
C THR A 208 0.16 39.32 23.13
N ALA A 209 -0.11 40.35 22.32
CA ALA A 209 -1.21 40.37 21.36
C ALA A 209 -0.79 40.26 19.88
N CYS A 210 0.50 40.10 19.56
CA CYS A 210 0.99 40.07 18.17
C CYS A 210 1.11 38.66 17.52
N HIS A 211 0.56 37.63 18.17
CA HIS A 211 0.56 36.25 17.68
C HIS A 211 -0.48 35.96 16.58
N THR A 212 -0.94 37.00 15.87
CA THR A 212 -1.80 36.90 14.67
C THR A 212 -1.00 36.88 13.36
N SER A 213 0.31 37.15 13.43
CA SER A 213 1.19 37.14 12.26
C SER A 213 1.48 35.71 11.77
N ALA A 214 1.87 35.58 10.49
CA ALA A 214 2.33 34.30 9.94
C ALA A 214 3.57 33.80 10.72
N PRO A 215 3.56 32.56 11.26
CA PRO A 215 4.71 32.04 11.98
C PRO A 215 5.95 31.88 11.10
N VAL A 216 7.13 32.17 11.66
CA VAL A 216 8.43 31.89 11.05
C VAL A 216 8.74 30.41 11.29
N MET A 217 8.94 29.63 10.22
CA MET A 217 9.17 28.19 10.31
C MET A 217 10.59 27.88 10.80
N SER A 218 10.72 27.61 12.10
CA SER A 218 11.97 27.21 12.77
C SER A 218 11.64 26.68 14.17
N SER A 219 12.45 25.75 14.68
CA SER A 219 12.39 25.26 16.07
C SER A 219 13.28 26.04 17.04
N SER A 220 13.92 27.11 16.56
CA SER A 220 14.75 28.00 17.36
C SER A 220 14.65 29.45 16.92
N VAL A 221 14.75 30.37 17.87
CA VAL A 221 14.81 31.81 17.63
C VAL A 221 15.92 32.44 18.47
N ASN A 222 16.63 33.40 17.88
CA ASN A 222 17.58 34.24 18.60
C ASN A 222 16.86 35.47 19.15
N LEU A 223 16.94 35.66 20.45
CA LEU A 223 16.59 36.92 21.08
C LEU A 223 17.79 37.87 20.91
N PRO A 224 17.59 39.05 20.32
CA PRO A 224 18.62 40.07 20.17
C PRO A 224 19.10 40.52 21.56
N ASP A 225 20.10 41.39 21.60
CA ASP A 225 20.57 41.96 22.86
C ASP A 225 19.41 42.45 23.74
N ASN A 226 19.62 42.54 25.05
CA ASN A 226 18.55 42.76 26.02
C ASN A 226 17.90 44.16 25.97
N SER A 227 17.95 44.84 24.82
CA SER A 227 17.24 46.08 24.53
C SER A 227 15.75 46.01 24.90
N PHE A 228 15.12 44.82 24.81
CA PHE A 228 13.72 44.65 25.22
C PHE A 228 13.50 44.54 26.73
N CYS A 229 14.53 44.22 27.52
CA CYS A 229 14.38 44.01 28.96
C CYS A 229 14.33 45.31 29.77
N GLY A 230 14.77 46.43 29.18
CA GLY A 230 14.65 47.79 29.74
C GLY A 230 15.11 47.94 31.19
N SER A 231 14.68 49.02 31.85
CA SER A 231 14.88 49.23 33.30
C SER A 231 13.84 48.49 34.17
N SER A 232 12.76 47.97 33.58
CA SER A 232 11.52 47.60 34.29
C SER A 232 11.01 46.17 34.04
N ASN A 233 11.90 45.18 33.89
CA ASN A 233 11.56 43.74 33.74
C ASN A 233 10.78 43.42 32.45
N GLY A 234 11.35 43.75 31.29
CA GLY A 234 10.74 43.42 30.01
C GLY A 234 10.66 41.92 29.71
N TYR A 235 9.82 41.57 28.73
CA TYR A 235 9.58 40.19 28.31
C TYR A 235 9.57 40.00 26.80
N ALA A 236 9.91 38.78 26.38
CA ALA A 236 9.68 38.26 25.04
C ALA A 236 8.51 37.27 25.12
N ASP A 237 7.37 37.59 24.51
CA ASP A 237 6.24 36.66 24.35
C ASP A 237 6.43 35.88 23.04
N LEU A 238 6.60 34.57 23.15
CA LEU A 238 7.04 33.67 22.08
C LEU A 238 6.08 32.48 22.01
N TRP A 239 5.32 32.39 20.92
CA TRP A 239 4.42 31.26 20.70
C TRP A 239 5.04 30.29 19.72
N TRP A 240 5.04 29.01 20.08
CA TRP A 240 5.44 27.89 19.23
C TRP A 240 4.21 27.25 18.60
N HIS A 241 4.18 27.21 17.27
CA HIS A 241 3.08 26.71 16.46
C HIS A 241 3.45 25.37 15.83
N TYR A 242 2.78 24.30 16.26
CA TYR A 242 3.02 22.92 15.82
C TYR A 242 2.04 22.53 14.72
N TYR A 243 2.58 22.11 13.58
CA TYR A 243 1.79 21.65 12.45
C TYR A 243 1.86 20.13 12.39
N PRO A 244 0.74 19.42 12.63
CA PRO A 244 0.68 17.97 12.55
C PRO A 244 0.94 17.49 11.11
N PRO A 245 1.48 16.28 10.93
CA PRO A 245 1.67 15.72 9.61
C PRO A 245 0.32 15.53 8.89
N PRO A 246 0.31 15.64 7.54
CA PRO A 246 -0.84 15.21 6.75
C PRO A 246 -1.19 13.76 7.05
N SER A 247 -2.47 13.46 7.25
CA SER A 247 -2.97 12.11 7.51
C SER A 247 -4.25 11.83 6.74
N CYS A 248 -4.51 10.55 6.46
CA CYS A 248 -5.72 10.12 5.77
C CYS A 248 -6.16 8.71 6.17
N THR A 249 -7.39 8.39 5.82
CA THR A 249 -7.92 7.02 5.76
C THR A 249 -8.60 6.83 4.41
N ILE A 250 -8.52 5.61 3.88
CA ILE A 250 -9.13 5.23 2.60
C ILE A 250 -9.85 3.89 2.74
N SER A 251 -10.96 3.74 2.04
CA SER A 251 -11.65 2.46 1.86
C SER A 251 -12.19 2.33 0.44
N PHE A 252 -12.21 1.12 -0.10
CA PHE A 252 -12.99 0.85 -1.32
C PHE A 252 -14.49 0.87 -1.02
N ASN A 253 -15.29 1.29 -2.00
CA ASN A 253 -16.75 1.29 -1.89
C ASN A 253 -17.34 -0.13 -1.87
N SER A 254 -16.57 -1.13 -2.31
CA SER A 254 -16.91 -2.55 -2.23
C SER A 254 -15.75 -3.37 -1.63
N PRO A 255 -16.04 -4.35 -0.75
CA PRO A 255 -15.02 -5.23 -0.19
C PRO A 255 -14.46 -6.24 -1.21
N ASN A 256 -15.19 -6.48 -2.31
CA ASN A 256 -14.74 -7.34 -3.40
C ASN A 256 -15.35 -6.91 -4.75
N TYR A 257 -14.69 -7.30 -5.83
CA TYR A 257 -15.14 -7.15 -7.20
C TYR A 257 -15.09 -8.51 -7.90
N SER A 258 -16.15 -8.87 -8.64
CA SER A 258 -16.23 -10.13 -9.37
C SER A 258 -16.66 -9.89 -10.81
N MET A 259 -15.88 -10.35 -11.77
CA MET A 259 -16.15 -10.15 -13.21
C MET A 259 -15.75 -11.38 -14.03
N SER A 260 -16.20 -11.45 -15.28
CA SER A 260 -15.68 -12.43 -16.25
C SER A 260 -14.38 -11.92 -16.87
N VAL A 261 -13.60 -12.82 -17.50
CA VAL A 261 -12.50 -12.44 -18.38
C VAL A 261 -13.00 -11.47 -19.46
N GLY A 262 -12.29 -10.35 -19.66
CA GLY A 262 -12.68 -9.24 -20.54
C GLY A 262 -13.70 -8.28 -19.93
N GLY A 263 -14.34 -8.63 -18.82
CA GLY A 263 -15.24 -7.76 -18.08
C GLY A 263 -14.51 -6.63 -17.36
N SER A 264 -15.19 -5.52 -17.11
CA SER A 264 -14.63 -4.37 -16.38
C SER A 264 -15.62 -3.83 -15.35
N GLN A 265 -15.13 -3.38 -14.20
CA GLN A 265 -15.91 -2.72 -13.16
C GLN A 265 -15.18 -1.49 -12.61
N THR A 266 -15.93 -0.42 -12.36
CA THR A 266 -15.38 0.80 -11.73
C THR A 266 -15.32 0.62 -10.23
N ALA A 267 -14.10 0.74 -9.68
CA ALA A 267 -13.84 0.75 -8.25
C ALA A 267 -13.70 2.19 -7.76
N GLY A 268 -14.64 2.62 -6.92
CA GLY A 268 -14.57 3.90 -6.22
C GLY A 268 -13.97 3.75 -4.82
N THR A 269 -13.39 4.84 -4.34
CA THR A 269 -12.82 4.92 -2.99
C THR A 269 -13.42 6.09 -2.20
N ASN A 270 -13.58 5.90 -0.90
CA ASN A 270 -13.90 6.95 0.05
C ASN A 270 -12.62 7.34 0.79
N VAL A 271 -12.23 8.62 0.68
CA VAL A 271 -11.02 9.14 1.34
C VAL A 271 -11.42 10.26 2.29
N THR A 272 -10.95 10.16 3.54
CA THR A 272 -11.03 11.24 4.52
C THR A 272 -9.62 11.63 4.94
N PHE A 273 -9.33 12.93 5.01
CA PHE A 273 -7.98 13.43 5.26
C PHE A 273 -7.99 14.66 6.18
N SER A 274 -6.84 14.94 6.80
CA SER A 274 -6.60 16.13 7.62
C SER A 274 -5.18 16.66 7.42
N ASN A 275 -4.99 17.95 7.70
CA ASN A 275 -3.69 18.62 7.75
C ASN A 275 -2.88 18.57 6.44
N GLY A 276 -3.56 18.64 5.29
CA GLY A 276 -2.93 18.67 3.97
C GLY A 276 -3.93 18.55 2.83
N THR A 277 -3.44 18.35 1.62
CA THR A 277 -4.25 18.05 0.43
C THR A 277 -3.83 16.71 -0.17
N ILE A 278 -4.77 16.02 -0.81
CA ILE A 278 -4.48 14.82 -1.58
C ILE A 278 -3.94 15.23 -2.95
N SER A 279 -2.77 14.73 -3.30
CA SER A 279 -2.16 14.92 -4.62
C SER A 279 -2.71 13.92 -5.64
N SER A 280 -2.82 12.64 -5.25
CA SER A 280 -3.40 11.58 -6.08
C SER A 280 -3.77 10.35 -5.24
N VAL A 281 -4.56 9.44 -5.84
CA VAL A 281 -4.72 8.06 -5.38
C VAL A 281 -4.16 7.14 -6.47
N ASN A 282 -3.13 6.36 -6.10
CA ASN A 282 -2.46 5.45 -7.01
C ASN A 282 -3.02 4.04 -6.85
N PHE A 283 -3.49 3.46 -7.94
CA PHE A 283 -4.06 2.13 -8.00
C PHE A 283 -3.06 1.13 -8.59
N ALA A 284 -3.00 -0.06 -8.00
CA ALA A 284 -2.17 -1.16 -8.49
C ALA A 284 -2.86 -2.50 -8.29
N SER A 285 -2.66 -3.42 -9.23
CA SER A 285 -3.06 -4.83 -9.09
C SER A 285 -1.88 -5.68 -8.66
N SER A 286 -2.10 -6.61 -7.72
CA SER A 286 -1.10 -7.61 -7.31
C SER A 286 -0.72 -8.58 -8.44
N ASN A 287 -1.58 -8.75 -9.45
CA ASN A 287 -1.33 -9.63 -10.60
C ASN A 287 -2.03 -9.09 -11.85
N THR A 288 -1.28 -8.38 -12.68
CA THR A 288 -1.77 -7.80 -13.95
C THR A 288 -2.10 -8.85 -15.02
N GLY A 289 -1.64 -10.08 -14.86
CA GLY A 289 -2.07 -11.21 -15.68
C GLY A 289 -3.51 -11.65 -15.39
N ILE A 290 -4.03 -11.36 -14.20
CA ILE A 290 -5.42 -11.69 -13.79
C ILE A 290 -6.32 -10.46 -13.91
N ALA A 291 -5.91 -9.31 -13.38
CA ALA A 291 -6.69 -8.08 -13.44
C ALA A 291 -5.80 -6.84 -13.57
N THR A 292 -6.18 -5.90 -14.42
CA THR A 292 -5.49 -4.60 -14.60
C THR A 292 -6.35 -3.46 -14.07
N VAL A 293 -5.72 -2.30 -13.85
CA VAL A 293 -6.40 -1.08 -13.37
C VAL A 293 -6.08 0.10 -14.30
N ASN A 294 -7.08 0.93 -14.59
CA ASN A 294 -6.90 2.14 -15.40
C ASN A 294 -7.96 3.22 -15.03
N PRO A 295 -7.55 4.44 -14.62
CA PRO A 295 -6.18 4.92 -14.50
C PRO A 295 -5.44 4.27 -13.31
N ALA A 296 -4.11 4.18 -13.43
CA ALA A 296 -3.22 3.75 -12.33
C ALA A 296 -2.96 4.88 -11.32
N SER A 297 -3.32 6.13 -11.64
CA SER A 297 -3.25 7.29 -10.76
C SER A 297 -4.41 8.22 -11.07
N ASP A 298 -5.19 8.59 -10.05
CA ASP A 298 -6.30 9.53 -10.17
C ASP A 298 -6.04 10.76 -9.29
N THR A 299 -6.14 11.95 -9.88
CA THR A 299 -5.91 13.24 -9.22
C THR A 299 -7.22 13.98 -8.91
N THR A 300 -8.37 13.45 -9.33
CA THR A 300 -9.66 14.15 -9.26
C THR A 300 -10.59 13.42 -8.30
N SER A 301 -11.10 14.12 -7.28
CA SER A 301 -12.13 13.58 -6.39
C SER A 301 -13.49 13.56 -7.10
N SER A 302 -14.28 12.49 -7.03
CA SER A 302 -14.09 11.23 -6.31
C SER A 302 -13.10 10.28 -7.00
N TYR A 303 -12.13 9.75 -6.25
CA TYR A 303 -11.07 8.91 -6.79
C TYR A 303 -11.55 7.51 -7.20
N THR A 304 -11.32 7.14 -8.45
CA THR A 304 -11.79 5.88 -9.04
C THR A 304 -10.76 5.23 -9.96
N THR A 305 -10.92 3.93 -10.19
CA THR A 305 -10.21 3.20 -11.25
C THR A 305 -11.11 2.15 -11.88
N ASN A 306 -10.92 1.82 -13.16
CA ASN A 306 -11.56 0.66 -13.77
C ASN A 306 -10.69 -0.56 -13.62
N ILE A 307 -11.23 -1.61 -13.00
CA ILE A 307 -10.62 -2.93 -12.90
C ILE A 307 -11.08 -3.75 -14.10
N THR A 308 -10.16 -4.27 -14.91
CA THR A 308 -10.48 -5.13 -16.07
C THR A 308 -9.92 -6.53 -15.85
N GLY A 309 -10.77 -7.56 -16.00
CA GLY A 309 -10.36 -8.96 -15.92
C GLY A 309 -9.60 -9.41 -17.16
N VAL A 310 -8.39 -9.94 -16.98
CA VAL A 310 -7.48 -10.38 -18.04
C VAL A 310 -7.47 -11.90 -18.17
N SER A 311 -7.40 -12.62 -17.05
CA SER A 311 -7.48 -14.08 -17.00
C SER A 311 -8.16 -14.53 -15.72
N GLY A 312 -8.74 -15.74 -15.74
CA GLY A 312 -9.44 -16.31 -14.61
C GLY A 312 -8.50 -16.56 -13.43
N GLY A 313 -8.96 -16.19 -12.23
CA GLY A 313 -8.17 -16.28 -11.00
C GLY A 313 -8.55 -15.20 -10.00
N SER A 314 -7.69 -14.97 -9.02
CA SER A 314 -7.87 -13.94 -7.99
C SER A 314 -6.69 -12.97 -7.95
N ALA A 315 -6.99 -11.69 -7.80
CA ALA A 315 -6.01 -10.63 -7.56
C ALA A 315 -6.48 -9.72 -6.40
N THR A 316 -5.59 -8.89 -5.89
CA THR A 316 -5.91 -7.79 -4.98
C THR A 316 -5.59 -6.47 -5.67
N VAL A 317 -6.50 -5.50 -5.58
CA VAL A 317 -6.25 -4.12 -6.02
C VAL A 317 -5.97 -3.27 -4.79
N THR A 318 -4.88 -2.50 -4.85
CA THR A 318 -4.44 -1.58 -3.79
C THR A 318 -4.65 -0.15 -4.25
N ALA A 319 -5.17 0.70 -3.36
CA ALA A 319 -5.22 2.15 -3.54
C ALA A 319 -4.32 2.81 -2.49
N ASN A 320 -3.37 3.64 -2.94
CA ASN A 320 -2.44 4.39 -2.10
C ASN A 320 -2.70 5.88 -2.22
N VAL A 321 -3.04 6.56 -1.12
CA VAL A 321 -3.27 8.01 -1.12
C VAL A 321 -1.93 8.74 -0.97
N ILE A 322 -1.63 9.62 -1.91
CA ILE A 322 -0.42 10.44 -1.93
C ILE A 322 -0.76 11.84 -1.43
N MET A 323 -0.08 12.29 -0.36
CA MET A 323 -0.16 13.66 0.16
C MET A 323 1.24 14.23 0.27
N SER A 324 1.49 15.37 -0.37
CA SER A 324 2.81 16.02 -0.41
C SER A 324 3.92 15.07 -0.92
N GLY A 325 3.61 14.28 -1.95
CA GLY A 325 4.56 13.35 -2.58
C GLY A 325 4.83 12.03 -1.82
N VAL A 326 4.19 11.80 -0.67
CA VAL A 326 4.39 10.60 0.16
C VAL A 326 3.08 9.82 0.31
N SER A 327 3.14 8.49 0.27
CA SER A 327 1.97 7.64 0.58
C SER A 327 1.65 7.70 2.07
N ARG A 328 0.43 8.10 2.43
CA ARG A 328 0.00 8.31 3.83
C ARG A 328 -0.98 7.27 4.34
N CYS A 329 -1.83 6.74 3.48
CA CYS A 329 -2.74 5.67 3.81
C CYS A 329 -2.98 4.78 2.59
N SER A 330 -3.36 3.53 2.83
CA SER A 330 -3.64 2.56 1.78
C SER A 330 -4.84 1.69 2.13
N ALA A 331 -5.49 1.15 1.10
CA ALA A 331 -6.57 0.18 1.21
C ALA A 331 -6.43 -0.87 0.12
N THR A 332 -7.01 -2.05 0.37
CA THR A 332 -7.02 -3.16 -0.59
C THR A 332 -8.44 -3.69 -0.77
N THR A 333 -8.74 -4.21 -1.96
CA THR A 333 -10.00 -4.94 -2.26
C THR A 333 -9.69 -6.20 -3.06
N ALA A 334 -10.45 -7.26 -2.81
CA ALA A 334 -10.29 -8.53 -3.53
C ALA A 334 -10.95 -8.47 -4.91
N VAL A 335 -10.31 -9.07 -5.90
CA VAL A 335 -10.81 -9.20 -7.27
C VAL A 335 -10.85 -10.66 -7.65
N SER A 336 -12.02 -11.14 -8.08
CA SER A 336 -12.21 -12.46 -8.66
C SER A 336 -12.56 -12.32 -10.13
N VAL A 337 -11.81 -13.02 -10.99
CA VAL A 337 -12.06 -13.09 -12.42
C VAL A 337 -12.44 -14.53 -12.75
N THR A 338 -13.61 -14.70 -13.33
CA THR A 338 -14.15 -16.01 -13.72
C THR A 338 -13.94 -16.24 -15.21
N SER A 339 -13.55 -17.46 -15.59
CA SER A 339 -13.48 -17.89 -16.98
C SER A 339 -14.46 -19.04 -17.18
N ASN A 340 -15.40 -18.86 -18.10
CA ASN A 340 -16.41 -19.88 -18.39
C ASN A 340 -15.77 -21.07 -19.12
N PRO A 341 -16.30 -22.28 -18.92
CA PRO A 341 -15.95 -23.41 -19.76
C PRO A 341 -16.31 -23.12 -21.23
N TRP A 342 -15.51 -23.69 -22.11
CA TRP A 342 -15.65 -23.54 -23.56
C TRP A 342 -15.12 -24.80 -24.23
N TRP A 343 -15.51 -24.99 -25.48
CA TRP A 343 -15.08 -26.12 -26.29
C TRP A 343 -14.51 -25.63 -27.61
N GLN A 344 -13.68 -26.46 -28.21
CA GLN A 344 -12.89 -26.13 -29.39
C GLN A 344 -12.87 -27.29 -30.37
N VAL A 345 -12.69 -26.97 -31.65
CA VAL A 345 -12.43 -27.95 -32.69
C VAL A 345 -11.08 -27.73 -33.36
N LYS A 346 -10.54 -28.77 -33.99
CA LYS A 346 -9.37 -28.72 -34.87
C LYS A 346 -9.64 -29.49 -36.15
N ASP A 347 -9.35 -28.85 -37.27
CA ASP A 347 -9.50 -29.42 -38.61
C ASP A 347 -10.91 -29.96 -38.91
N SER A 348 -11.93 -29.42 -38.23
CA SER A 348 -13.27 -30.02 -38.21
C SER A 348 -14.32 -28.99 -38.57
N ASP A 349 -15.22 -29.40 -39.45
CA ASP A 349 -16.48 -28.69 -39.63
C ASP A 349 -17.39 -28.94 -38.44
N VAL A 350 -18.20 -27.94 -38.11
CA VAL A 350 -19.22 -28.01 -37.08
C VAL A 350 -20.52 -27.54 -37.71
N ALA A 351 -21.56 -28.35 -37.63
CA ALA A 351 -22.86 -27.99 -38.13
C ALA A 351 -23.96 -28.25 -37.09
N THR A 352 -24.84 -27.27 -36.92
CA THR A 352 -26.05 -27.39 -36.12
C THR A 352 -27.16 -26.58 -36.77
N ASN A 353 -28.38 -27.12 -36.80
CA ASN A 353 -29.57 -26.39 -37.23
C ASN A 353 -30.07 -25.39 -36.18
N GLN A 354 -29.47 -25.39 -34.99
CA GLN A 354 -29.85 -24.56 -33.85
C GLN A 354 -28.69 -23.64 -33.45
N ASP A 355 -28.56 -23.37 -32.16
CA ASP A 355 -27.53 -22.51 -31.60
C ASP A 355 -26.15 -23.17 -31.64
N LEU A 356 -25.13 -22.39 -31.97
CA LEU A 356 -23.73 -22.75 -31.82
C LEU A 356 -23.06 -21.79 -30.83
N ARG A 357 -22.77 -22.26 -29.61
CA ARG A 357 -22.18 -21.40 -28.56
C ARG A 357 -20.93 -22.02 -27.98
N SER A 358 -19.88 -21.21 -27.85
CA SER A 358 -18.66 -21.53 -27.09
C SER A 358 -18.03 -20.23 -26.60
N THR A 359 -17.79 -20.09 -25.28
CA THR A 359 -17.29 -18.83 -24.69
C THR A 359 -15.77 -18.74 -24.86
N ILE A 360 -15.32 -18.48 -26.10
CA ILE A 360 -13.89 -18.49 -26.44
C ILE A 360 -13.14 -17.41 -25.64
N PRO A 361 -12.12 -17.79 -24.85
CA PRO A 361 -11.28 -16.83 -24.13
C PRO A 361 -10.52 -15.91 -25.09
N PRO A 362 -10.16 -14.68 -24.65
CA PRO A 362 -9.32 -13.79 -25.45
C PRO A 362 -8.02 -14.47 -25.92
N GLY A 363 -7.67 -14.27 -27.19
CA GLY A 363 -6.48 -14.87 -27.82
C GLY A 363 -6.63 -16.33 -28.23
N GLN A 364 -7.78 -16.97 -27.97
CA GLN A 364 -8.11 -18.31 -28.47
C GLN A 364 -9.05 -18.23 -29.70
N LEU A 365 -9.17 -19.35 -30.41
CA LEU A 365 -10.07 -19.53 -31.54
C LEU A 365 -10.97 -20.74 -31.31
N PHE A 366 -12.20 -20.72 -31.81
CA PHE A 366 -13.11 -21.88 -31.78
C PHE A 366 -12.61 -23.03 -32.66
N GLY A 367 -12.17 -22.74 -33.88
CA GLY A 367 -11.60 -23.68 -34.84
C GLY A 367 -10.11 -23.43 -35.05
N LYS A 368 -9.28 -24.41 -34.66
CA LYS A 368 -7.84 -24.42 -34.92
C LYS A 368 -7.53 -25.11 -36.24
N ASN A 369 -6.51 -24.61 -36.94
CA ASN A 369 -6.00 -25.25 -38.14
C ASN A 369 -5.49 -26.66 -37.81
N GLY A 370 -5.89 -27.62 -38.64
CA GLY A 370 -5.28 -28.94 -38.69
C GLY A 370 -3.90 -28.95 -39.30
N ASP A 371 -3.35 -30.15 -39.44
CA ASP A 371 -2.06 -30.38 -40.09
C ASP A 371 -2.11 -29.96 -41.58
N GLY A 372 -3.31 -30.01 -42.20
CA GLY A 372 -3.57 -29.52 -43.54
C GLY A 372 -3.77 -27.99 -43.66
N GLY A 373 -3.70 -27.25 -42.55
CA GLY A 373 -3.89 -25.79 -42.52
C GLY A 373 -5.35 -25.33 -42.57
N TYR A 374 -6.32 -26.25 -42.57
CA TYR A 374 -7.74 -25.96 -42.60
C TYR A 374 -8.32 -25.91 -41.17
N PRO A 375 -9.04 -24.85 -40.75
CA PRO A 375 -9.66 -24.81 -39.44
C PRO A 375 -11.03 -25.48 -39.35
N GLY A 376 -11.64 -25.79 -40.50
CA GLY A 376 -13.05 -26.15 -40.60
C GLY A 376 -13.98 -24.94 -40.76
N VAL A 377 -15.25 -25.22 -41.01
CA VAL A 377 -16.34 -24.25 -41.12
C VAL A 377 -17.31 -24.41 -39.95
N ALA A 378 -17.55 -23.33 -39.22
CA ALA A 378 -18.58 -23.27 -38.20
C ALA A 378 -19.92 -22.86 -38.85
N VAL A 379 -20.91 -23.76 -38.79
CA VAL A 379 -22.25 -23.59 -39.34
C VAL A 379 -23.28 -23.63 -38.22
N TYR A 380 -24.14 -22.61 -38.16
CA TYR A 380 -25.21 -22.50 -37.17
C TYR A 380 -26.52 -22.09 -37.84
N GLY A 381 -27.66 -22.43 -37.23
CA GLY A 381 -28.98 -22.14 -37.79
C GLY A 381 -29.72 -20.98 -37.13
N THR A 382 -29.53 -20.75 -35.83
CA THR A 382 -30.28 -19.72 -35.08
C THR A 382 -29.36 -18.63 -34.54
N SER A 383 -28.63 -18.89 -33.46
CA SER A 383 -27.76 -17.89 -32.83
C SER A 383 -26.36 -18.43 -32.54
N THR A 384 -25.39 -17.52 -32.48
CA THR A 384 -24.02 -17.82 -32.08
C THR A 384 -23.40 -16.65 -31.34
N ASN A 385 -22.47 -16.95 -30.43
CA ASN A 385 -21.59 -15.97 -29.80
C ASN A 385 -20.20 -15.92 -30.49
N LEU A 386 -20.02 -16.70 -31.55
CA LEU A 386 -18.83 -16.68 -32.38
C LEU A 386 -18.89 -15.49 -33.35
N THR A 387 -17.71 -14.96 -33.66
CA THR A 387 -17.49 -13.77 -34.46
C THR A 387 -16.24 -13.98 -35.30
N LYS A 388 -16.04 -13.17 -36.34
CA LYS A 388 -14.84 -13.26 -37.19
C LYS A 388 -13.52 -13.30 -36.39
N PRO A 389 -13.32 -12.50 -35.31
CA PRO A 389 -12.09 -12.55 -34.52
C PRO A 389 -11.86 -13.82 -33.69
N ASN A 390 -12.91 -14.56 -33.31
CA ASN A 390 -12.78 -15.70 -32.39
C ASN A 390 -13.20 -17.05 -32.99
N VAL A 391 -13.77 -17.09 -34.20
CA VAL A 391 -14.21 -18.35 -34.82
C VAL A 391 -13.04 -19.17 -35.34
N SER A 392 -12.14 -18.59 -36.13
CA SER A 392 -10.99 -19.28 -36.72
C SER A 392 -10.02 -18.27 -37.34
N ALA A 393 -8.84 -18.72 -37.77
CA ALA A 393 -7.85 -17.88 -38.45
C ALA A 393 -8.36 -17.33 -39.80
N THR A 394 -9.27 -18.05 -40.45
CA THR A 394 -9.92 -17.62 -41.71
C THR A 394 -11.17 -16.78 -41.46
N GLY A 395 -11.73 -16.82 -40.26
CA GLY A 395 -12.97 -16.13 -39.92
C GLY A 395 -14.22 -16.76 -40.53
N TRP A 396 -14.14 -18.02 -41.00
CA TRP A 396 -15.27 -18.70 -41.63
C TRP A 396 -16.35 -19.05 -40.61
N LEU A 397 -17.50 -18.42 -40.79
CA LEU A 397 -18.70 -18.57 -39.97
C LEU A 397 -19.90 -18.43 -40.89
N VAL A 398 -20.78 -19.43 -40.91
CA VAL A 398 -21.91 -19.49 -41.83
C VAL A 398 -23.20 -19.65 -41.03
N ASN A 399 -24.19 -18.81 -41.34
CA ASN A 399 -25.55 -18.95 -40.84
C ASN A 399 -26.42 -19.63 -41.91
N THR A 400 -26.65 -20.93 -41.76
CA THR A 400 -27.54 -21.68 -42.64
C THR A 400 -28.09 -22.92 -41.94
N THR A 401 -29.20 -23.44 -42.46
CA THR A 401 -29.79 -24.70 -42.00
C THR A 401 -29.67 -25.76 -43.10
N TYR A 402 -29.69 -27.02 -42.70
CA TYR A 402 -29.71 -28.18 -43.59
C TYR A 402 -30.94 -29.05 -43.29
N SER A 403 -31.29 -29.93 -44.24
CA SER A 403 -32.45 -30.82 -44.09
C SER A 403 -32.39 -31.59 -42.78
N THR A 404 -33.49 -31.56 -42.01
CA THR A 404 -33.60 -32.16 -40.69
C THR A 404 -33.91 -33.67 -40.72
N SER A 405 -34.15 -34.24 -41.90
CA SER A 405 -34.38 -35.68 -42.03
C SER A 405 -33.14 -36.44 -41.55
N LYS A 406 -33.27 -37.21 -40.44
CA LYS A 406 -32.21 -38.08 -39.94
C LYS A 406 -32.00 -39.22 -40.95
N ILE A 407 -31.10 -39.04 -41.92
CA ILE A 407 -30.83 -40.06 -42.96
C ILE A 407 -29.95 -41.18 -42.40
N TYR A 408 -28.98 -40.83 -41.56
CA TYR A 408 -27.98 -41.76 -40.99
C TYR A 408 -28.23 -41.95 -39.48
N ASP A 409 -29.45 -42.33 -39.12
CA ASP A 409 -29.84 -42.67 -37.74
C ASP A 409 -29.48 -44.12 -37.38
N SER A 410 -29.77 -44.53 -36.14
CA SER A 410 -29.53 -45.92 -35.75
C SER A 410 -30.29 -46.94 -36.59
N ASN A 411 -31.48 -46.60 -37.09
CA ASN A 411 -32.26 -47.49 -37.96
C ASN A 411 -31.55 -47.73 -39.28
N TYR A 412 -30.95 -46.69 -39.88
CA TYR A 412 -30.10 -46.83 -41.06
C TYR A 412 -28.98 -47.84 -40.79
N PHE A 413 -28.20 -47.65 -39.72
CA PHE A 413 -27.08 -48.53 -39.40
C PHE A 413 -27.50 -49.97 -39.08
N VAL A 414 -28.62 -50.16 -38.38
CA VAL A 414 -29.17 -51.50 -38.11
C VAL A 414 -29.62 -52.20 -39.39
N ASN A 415 -30.26 -51.46 -40.30
CA ASN A 415 -30.76 -52.02 -41.57
C ASN A 415 -29.63 -52.23 -42.60
N SER A 416 -28.48 -51.60 -42.42
CA SER A 416 -27.28 -51.76 -43.25
C SER A 416 -26.36 -52.90 -42.79
N ILE A 417 -26.70 -53.64 -41.73
CA ILE A 417 -25.94 -54.83 -41.34
C ILE A 417 -26.06 -55.90 -42.44
N PRO A 418 -24.94 -56.40 -43.01
CA PRO A 418 -24.98 -57.47 -44.00
C PRO A 418 -25.65 -58.73 -43.44
N GLY A 419 -26.49 -59.39 -44.24
CA GLY A 419 -27.24 -60.58 -43.80
C GLY A 419 -26.36 -61.78 -43.43
N ASP A 420 -25.12 -61.80 -43.91
CA ASP A 420 -24.08 -62.80 -43.64
C ASP A 420 -23.04 -62.33 -42.62
N ALA A 421 -23.19 -61.12 -42.05
CA ALA A 421 -22.29 -60.63 -41.02
C ALA A 421 -22.36 -61.48 -39.75
N VAL A 422 -21.20 -61.79 -39.18
CA VAL A 422 -21.11 -62.49 -37.89
C VAL A 422 -21.37 -61.49 -36.76
N ILE A 423 -22.56 -61.57 -36.17
CA ILE A 423 -22.95 -60.73 -35.03
C ILE A 423 -22.40 -61.30 -33.73
N ASN A 424 -21.67 -60.45 -33.01
CA ASN A 424 -21.13 -60.74 -31.69
C ASN A 424 -22.07 -60.10 -30.63
N PRO A 425 -23.04 -60.84 -30.06
CA PRO A 425 -24.00 -60.27 -29.13
C PRO A 425 -23.32 -59.80 -27.84
N VAL A 426 -23.70 -58.62 -27.38
CA VAL A 426 -23.31 -58.10 -26.07
C VAL A 426 -24.43 -58.43 -25.09
N SER A 427 -24.28 -59.49 -24.31
CA SER A 427 -25.33 -60.01 -23.42
C SER A 427 -25.32 -59.43 -22.00
N SER A 428 -24.37 -58.54 -21.69
CA SER A 428 -24.24 -57.88 -20.39
C SER A 428 -24.44 -56.38 -20.57
N SER A 429 -25.14 -55.74 -19.63
CA SER A 429 -25.29 -54.28 -19.56
C SER A 429 -24.01 -53.56 -19.12
N SER A 430 -22.98 -54.30 -18.71
CA SER A 430 -21.65 -53.75 -18.40
C SER A 430 -20.56 -54.70 -18.89
N VAL A 431 -19.63 -54.17 -19.68
CA VAL A 431 -18.49 -54.90 -20.23
C VAL A 431 -17.20 -54.11 -20.00
N ALA A 432 -16.08 -54.79 -19.79
CA ALA A 432 -14.76 -54.16 -19.78
C ALA A 432 -14.33 -53.80 -21.21
N GLY A 433 -13.48 -52.79 -21.38
CA GLY A 433 -12.94 -52.44 -22.70
C GLY A 433 -12.18 -53.59 -23.38
N SER A 434 -11.61 -54.52 -22.60
CA SER A 434 -10.96 -55.73 -23.09
C SER A 434 -11.89 -56.69 -23.85
N PHE A 435 -13.21 -56.61 -23.61
CA PHE A 435 -14.23 -57.37 -24.34
C PHE A 435 -14.13 -57.09 -25.85
N PHE A 436 -14.00 -55.82 -26.23
CA PHE A 436 -13.86 -55.42 -27.63
C PHE A 436 -12.43 -55.62 -28.18
N ALA A 437 -11.42 -55.55 -27.32
CA ALA A 437 -10.02 -55.68 -27.72
C ALA A 437 -9.61 -57.11 -28.11
N SER A 438 -10.29 -58.13 -27.56
CA SER A 438 -9.92 -59.54 -27.74
C SER A 438 -11.05 -60.46 -28.16
N GLY A 439 -12.32 -60.05 -27.98
CA GLY A 439 -13.48 -60.89 -28.29
C GLY A 439 -13.89 -60.89 -29.76
N GLY A 440 -14.87 -61.75 -30.05
CA GLY A 440 -15.65 -61.76 -31.28
C GLY A 440 -14.94 -62.30 -32.54
N THR A 441 -15.74 -62.56 -33.57
CA THR A 441 -15.27 -62.96 -34.91
C THR A 441 -15.53 -61.82 -35.89
N ALA A 442 -14.56 -61.56 -36.77
CA ALA A 442 -14.68 -60.51 -37.77
C ALA A 442 -15.44 -60.99 -39.01
N TYR A 443 -16.16 -60.07 -39.64
CA TYR A 443 -16.73 -60.17 -40.97
C TYR A 443 -16.18 -59.01 -41.81
N ASN A 444 -15.59 -59.29 -42.97
CA ASN A 444 -14.90 -58.31 -43.82
C ASN A 444 -13.88 -57.42 -43.09
N GLY A 445 -13.22 -57.98 -42.06
CA GLY A 445 -12.24 -57.27 -41.24
C GLY A 445 -12.83 -56.39 -40.14
N TYR A 446 -14.16 -56.36 -39.96
CA TYR A 446 -14.86 -55.63 -38.90
C TYR A 446 -15.49 -56.59 -37.89
N TYR A 447 -15.42 -56.24 -36.61
CA TYR A 447 -16.11 -56.96 -35.55
C TYR A 447 -17.43 -56.25 -35.22
N TRP A 448 -18.54 -56.89 -35.58
CA TRP A 448 -19.88 -56.36 -35.41
C TRP A 448 -20.43 -56.77 -34.04
N TYR A 449 -20.63 -55.80 -33.16
CA TYR A 449 -21.20 -55.99 -31.84
C TYR A 449 -22.59 -55.37 -31.78
N VAL A 450 -23.56 -56.13 -31.27
CA VAL A 450 -24.93 -55.65 -31.09
C VAL A 450 -25.35 -55.86 -29.63
N TYR A 451 -25.78 -54.76 -29.00
CA TYR A 451 -26.45 -54.77 -27.71
C TYR A 451 -27.93 -54.45 -27.93
N ASP A 452 -28.82 -55.40 -27.62
CA ASP A 452 -30.27 -55.18 -27.70
C ASP A 452 -30.79 -54.72 -26.34
N GLY A 453 -30.76 -53.40 -26.14
CA GLY A 453 -31.27 -52.76 -24.94
C GLY A 453 -32.76 -53.00 -24.72
N SER A 454 -33.55 -53.15 -25.78
CA SER A 454 -34.98 -53.44 -25.66
C SER A 454 -35.22 -54.83 -25.08
N ALA A 455 -34.42 -55.83 -25.47
CA ALA A 455 -34.42 -57.15 -24.84
C ALA A 455 -33.92 -57.13 -23.39
N MET A 456 -33.09 -56.14 -23.04
CA MET A 456 -32.51 -55.95 -21.71
C MET A 456 -33.30 -54.96 -20.83
N GLY A 457 -34.56 -54.65 -21.18
CA GLY A 457 -35.42 -53.76 -20.38
C GLY A 457 -35.01 -52.28 -20.41
N GLY A 458 -34.31 -51.84 -21.45
CA GLY A 458 -33.84 -50.47 -21.64
C GLY A 458 -32.62 -50.08 -20.80
N ILE A 459 -31.95 -51.06 -20.18
CA ILE A 459 -30.75 -50.81 -19.37
C ILE A 459 -29.61 -50.31 -20.27
N PRO A 460 -28.90 -49.22 -19.92
CA PRO A 460 -27.75 -48.75 -20.68
C PRO A 460 -26.63 -49.79 -20.78
N LEU A 461 -25.95 -49.84 -21.93
CA LEU A 461 -24.68 -50.55 -22.06
C LEU A 461 -23.57 -49.68 -21.46
N THR A 462 -22.77 -50.23 -20.56
CA THR A 462 -21.61 -49.55 -19.96
C THR A 462 -20.30 -50.19 -20.43
N ILE A 463 -19.42 -49.41 -21.05
CA ILE A 463 -18.01 -49.75 -21.24
C ILE A 463 -17.26 -49.29 -19.98
N SER A 464 -17.03 -50.22 -19.07
CA SER A 464 -16.61 -49.96 -17.69
C SER A 464 -15.12 -49.63 -17.50
N SER A 465 -14.29 -49.86 -18.51
CA SER A 465 -12.84 -49.62 -18.47
C SER A 465 -12.30 -49.26 -19.85
N ALA A 466 -11.05 -48.77 -19.90
CA ALA A 466 -10.41 -48.37 -21.15
C ALA A 466 -10.34 -49.52 -22.16
N ALA A 467 -10.62 -49.21 -23.43
CA ALA A 467 -10.51 -50.11 -24.56
C ALA A 467 -9.33 -49.69 -25.44
N ASN A 468 -8.24 -50.46 -25.37
CA ASN A 468 -7.10 -50.30 -26.26
C ASN A 468 -7.27 -51.26 -27.44
N LEU A 469 -7.80 -50.77 -28.56
CA LEU A 469 -8.21 -51.60 -29.68
C LEU A 469 -7.10 -51.77 -30.73
N GLY A 470 -6.07 -50.92 -30.71
CA GLY A 470 -4.97 -50.98 -31.66
C GLY A 470 -5.47 -50.85 -33.11
N ALA A 471 -5.09 -51.80 -33.97
CA ALA A 471 -5.51 -51.86 -35.36
C ALA A 471 -6.87 -52.56 -35.59
N ARG A 472 -7.61 -52.92 -34.52
CA ARG A 472 -8.92 -53.57 -34.68
C ARG A 472 -9.95 -52.58 -35.19
N LYS A 473 -10.89 -53.10 -35.98
CA LYS A 473 -12.02 -52.35 -36.54
C LYS A 473 -13.33 -52.83 -35.93
N ILE A 474 -13.94 -52.01 -35.10
CA ILE A 474 -15.11 -52.38 -34.29
C ILE A 474 -16.32 -51.54 -34.73
N ILE A 475 -17.47 -52.21 -34.85
CA ILE A 475 -18.77 -51.56 -35.04
C ILE A 475 -19.64 -51.99 -33.87
N LEU A 476 -20.08 -51.04 -33.05
CA LEU A 476 -20.93 -51.27 -31.89
C LEU A 476 -22.28 -50.60 -32.13
N ILE A 477 -23.33 -51.40 -32.17
CA ILE A 477 -24.72 -50.94 -32.32
C ILE A 477 -25.47 -51.22 -31.01
N VAL A 478 -25.94 -50.16 -30.36
CA VAL A 478 -26.71 -50.19 -29.11
C VAL A 478 -28.15 -49.84 -29.43
N LYS A 479 -29.03 -50.84 -29.52
CA LYS A 479 -30.43 -50.67 -29.91
C LYS A 479 -31.31 -50.39 -28.70
N GLY A 480 -32.11 -49.32 -28.73
CA GLY A 480 -33.12 -49.05 -27.70
C GLY A 480 -32.57 -48.91 -26.27
N ALA A 481 -31.35 -48.39 -26.13
CA ALA A 481 -30.71 -48.09 -24.84
C ALA A 481 -29.65 -46.99 -25.02
N ASN A 482 -29.15 -46.45 -23.90
CA ASN A 482 -28.03 -45.51 -23.90
C ASN A 482 -26.70 -46.26 -23.89
N LEU A 483 -25.64 -45.62 -24.37
CA LEU A 483 -24.25 -46.06 -24.24
C LEU A 483 -23.52 -45.20 -23.20
N SER A 484 -22.95 -45.83 -22.17
CA SER A 484 -22.10 -45.17 -21.18
C SER A 484 -20.63 -45.59 -21.38
N ILE A 485 -19.72 -44.63 -21.47
CA ILE A 485 -18.29 -44.86 -21.69
C ILE A 485 -17.52 -44.35 -20.47
N LYS A 486 -16.93 -45.27 -19.69
CA LYS A 486 -16.19 -44.96 -18.45
C LYS A 486 -14.67 -45.03 -18.59
N GLY A 487 -14.16 -45.33 -19.78
CA GLY A 487 -12.73 -45.40 -20.04
C GLY A 487 -12.38 -44.93 -21.45
N ASN A 488 -11.10 -44.62 -21.64
CA ASN A 488 -10.58 -44.18 -22.95
C ASN A 488 -10.82 -45.25 -24.02
N ILE A 489 -11.11 -44.82 -25.25
CA ILE A 489 -11.16 -45.67 -26.45
C ILE A 489 -9.98 -45.27 -27.33
N LYS A 490 -8.99 -46.16 -27.46
CA LYS A 490 -7.71 -45.88 -28.12
C LYS A 490 -7.52 -46.75 -29.36
N LEU A 491 -7.13 -46.11 -30.46
CA LEU A 491 -6.90 -46.72 -31.77
C LEU A 491 -5.45 -46.51 -32.22
N THR A 492 -4.98 -47.35 -33.14
CA THR A 492 -3.78 -47.05 -33.91
C THR A 492 -4.18 -46.19 -35.10
N LYS A 493 -3.78 -44.91 -35.12
CA LYS A 493 -4.05 -43.94 -36.19
C LYS A 493 -3.77 -44.57 -37.57
N GLY A 494 -4.72 -44.46 -38.50
CA GLY A 494 -4.59 -45.00 -39.85
C GLY A 494 -4.86 -46.50 -40.02
N SER A 495 -5.11 -47.26 -38.96
CA SER A 495 -5.40 -48.71 -39.09
C SER A 495 -6.53 -49.22 -38.20
N GLY A 496 -6.70 -48.67 -37.01
CA GLY A 496 -7.82 -48.95 -36.12
C GLY A 496 -9.08 -48.15 -36.49
N PHE A 497 -10.25 -48.75 -36.25
CA PHE A 497 -11.54 -48.12 -36.50
C PHE A 497 -12.52 -48.43 -35.37
N PHE A 498 -13.29 -47.44 -34.95
CA PHE A 498 -14.36 -47.63 -33.98
C PHE A 498 -15.58 -46.81 -34.41
N LEU A 499 -16.72 -47.49 -34.59
CA LEU A 499 -18.02 -46.86 -34.77
C LEU A 499 -18.92 -47.28 -33.60
N ALA A 500 -19.49 -46.31 -32.88
CA ALA A 500 -20.53 -46.55 -31.89
C ALA A 500 -21.81 -45.83 -32.28
N VAL A 501 -22.91 -46.58 -32.35
CA VAL A 501 -24.24 -46.08 -32.68
C VAL A 501 -25.18 -46.36 -31.50
N ALA A 502 -25.78 -45.32 -30.93
CA ALA A 502 -26.77 -45.43 -29.86
C ALA A 502 -28.15 -45.05 -30.39
N GLY A 503 -29.06 -46.03 -30.45
CA GLY A 503 -30.40 -45.89 -31.00
C GLY A 503 -31.48 -45.67 -29.97
N GLU A 504 -32.47 -44.86 -30.34
CA GLU A 504 -33.71 -44.70 -29.59
C GLU A 504 -34.52 -46.00 -29.54
N ASN A 505 -35.40 -46.16 -28.55
CA ASN A 505 -36.48 -47.15 -28.63
C ASN A 505 -37.68 -46.55 -29.39
N THR A 506 -38.74 -47.33 -29.61
CA THR A 506 -39.97 -46.87 -30.26
C THR A 506 -40.61 -45.65 -29.57
N ALA A 507 -40.33 -45.42 -28.28
CA ALA A 507 -40.82 -44.29 -27.51
C ALA A 507 -39.86 -43.07 -27.49
N GLY A 508 -38.74 -43.11 -28.22
CA GLY A 508 -37.78 -42.01 -28.29
C GLY A 508 -37.03 -41.72 -26.99
N SER A 509 -36.98 -42.66 -26.04
CA SER A 509 -36.52 -42.43 -24.66
C SER A 509 -35.03 -42.73 -24.41
N TYR A 510 -34.31 -43.23 -25.42
CA TYR A 510 -32.92 -43.67 -25.31
C TYR A 510 -32.05 -43.07 -26.43
N GLY A 511 -30.97 -43.74 -26.83
CA GLY A 511 -30.10 -43.28 -27.91
C GLY A 511 -29.08 -42.22 -27.52
N ASN A 512 -28.82 -42.04 -26.21
CA ASN A 512 -27.79 -41.13 -25.73
C ASN A 512 -26.43 -41.82 -25.63
N ILE A 513 -25.36 -41.08 -25.93
CA ILE A 513 -23.98 -41.44 -25.59
C ILE A 513 -23.54 -40.57 -24.40
N ILE A 514 -23.14 -41.21 -23.32
CA ILE A 514 -22.81 -40.58 -22.04
C ILE A 514 -21.36 -40.92 -21.69
N VAL A 515 -20.48 -39.94 -21.79
CA VAL A 515 -19.07 -40.06 -21.41
C VAL A 515 -18.93 -39.73 -19.93
N ASP A 516 -18.25 -40.61 -19.19
CA ASP A 516 -18.01 -40.41 -17.77
C ASP A 516 -17.07 -39.21 -17.54
N PRO A 517 -17.33 -38.36 -16.52
CA PRO A 517 -16.48 -37.22 -16.18
C PRO A 517 -15.00 -37.59 -15.96
N GLY A 518 -14.71 -38.83 -15.54
CA GLY A 518 -13.36 -39.35 -15.37
C GLY A 518 -12.60 -39.65 -16.67
N VAL A 519 -13.28 -39.69 -17.82
CA VAL A 519 -12.64 -39.84 -19.14
C VAL A 519 -12.11 -38.48 -19.59
N GLY A 520 -10.80 -38.25 -19.50
CA GLY A 520 -10.19 -36.97 -19.87
C GLY A 520 -8.71 -36.90 -19.49
N GLY A 521 -8.01 -35.86 -19.98
CA GLY A 521 -6.61 -35.57 -19.67
C GLY A 521 -5.61 -36.44 -20.44
N GLY A 522 -4.34 -36.44 -20.01
CA GLY A 522 -3.32 -37.35 -20.55
C GLY A 522 -2.70 -36.94 -21.90
N GLY A 523 -2.86 -35.68 -22.32
CA GLY A 523 -2.14 -35.09 -23.46
C GLY A 523 -2.36 -35.75 -24.82
N SER A 524 -3.39 -36.60 -24.94
CA SER A 524 -3.73 -37.35 -26.16
C SER A 524 -5.24 -37.62 -26.20
N ALA A 525 -5.79 -37.92 -27.38
CA ALA A 525 -7.22 -38.16 -27.57
C ALA A 525 -7.76 -39.25 -26.64
N ASN A 526 -8.74 -38.93 -25.80
CA ASN A 526 -9.34 -39.87 -24.85
C ASN A 526 -10.30 -40.84 -25.55
N LEU A 527 -11.03 -40.34 -26.54
CA LEU A 527 -11.96 -41.11 -27.35
C LEU A 527 -11.55 -41.00 -28.82
N GLU A 528 -11.33 -42.13 -29.46
CA GLU A 528 -11.06 -42.21 -30.90
C GLU A 528 -12.18 -42.97 -31.61
N GLY A 529 -12.65 -42.46 -32.75
CA GLY A 529 -13.67 -43.11 -33.58
C GLY A 529 -14.83 -42.21 -34.00
N ILE A 530 -15.89 -42.84 -34.50
CA ILE A 530 -17.13 -42.22 -34.95
C ILE A 530 -18.24 -42.56 -33.95
N TYR A 531 -18.93 -41.53 -33.44
CA TYR A 531 -19.96 -41.65 -32.43
C TYR A 531 -21.26 -41.07 -32.97
N VAL A 532 -22.29 -41.91 -33.11
CA VAL A 532 -23.62 -41.51 -33.58
C VAL A 532 -24.63 -41.74 -32.47
N ALA A 533 -25.33 -40.69 -32.07
CA ALA A 533 -26.39 -40.72 -31.08
C ALA A 533 -27.69 -40.21 -31.72
N ASP A 534 -28.74 -41.03 -31.70
CA ASP A 534 -30.08 -40.56 -32.09
C ASP A 534 -30.59 -39.48 -31.12
N GLY A 535 -30.22 -39.63 -29.84
CA GLY A 535 -30.41 -38.66 -28.78
C GLY A 535 -29.18 -37.74 -28.63
N THR A 536 -28.73 -37.53 -27.39
CA THR A 536 -27.65 -36.57 -27.07
C THR A 536 -26.28 -37.24 -26.94
N PHE A 537 -25.22 -36.47 -27.19
CA PHE A 537 -23.87 -36.78 -26.73
C PHE A 537 -23.55 -35.91 -25.51
N SER A 538 -23.24 -36.53 -24.38
CA SER A 538 -22.97 -35.83 -23.12
C SER A 538 -21.54 -36.10 -22.64
N SER A 539 -20.75 -35.05 -22.37
CA SER A 539 -19.35 -35.17 -21.93
C SER A 539 -19.18 -35.49 -20.43
N GLY A 540 -20.28 -35.44 -19.66
CA GLY A 540 -20.34 -35.70 -18.23
C GLY A 540 -20.16 -34.44 -17.37
N THR A 541 -21.00 -34.27 -16.35
CA THR A 541 -20.93 -33.15 -15.40
C THR A 541 -19.77 -33.31 -14.40
N GLY A 542 -19.08 -32.21 -14.07
CA GLY A 542 -18.05 -32.21 -13.02
C GLY A 542 -16.68 -32.78 -13.43
N GLY A 543 -16.44 -33.00 -14.72
CA GLY A 543 -15.12 -33.37 -15.23
C GLY A 543 -14.14 -32.19 -15.09
N THR A 544 -13.03 -32.41 -14.38
CA THR A 544 -11.97 -31.40 -14.13
C THR A 544 -10.79 -31.51 -15.10
N SER A 545 -10.88 -32.41 -16.08
CA SER A 545 -9.88 -32.62 -17.14
C SER A 545 -10.53 -32.51 -18.51
N GLN A 546 -9.79 -31.96 -19.48
CA GLN A 546 -10.24 -31.85 -20.86
C GLN A 546 -10.63 -33.22 -21.42
N LEU A 547 -11.80 -33.30 -22.05
CA LEU A 547 -12.16 -34.43 -22.91
C LEU A 547 -11.67 -34.14 -24.33
N TRP A 548 -10.75 -34.95 -24.84
CA TRP A 548 -10.32 -34.90 -26.23
C TRP A 548 -10.93 -36.06 -27.01
N VAL A 549 -11.78 -35.75 -27.99
CA VAL A 549 -12.33 -36.69 -28.96
C VAL A 549 -11.62 -36.50 -30.29
N ARG A 550 -11.06 -37.58 -30.84
CA ARG A 550 -10.47 -37.60 -32.19
C ARG A 550 -11.33 -38.45 -33.12
N GLY A 551 -12.02 -37.80 -34.05
CA GLY A 551 -12.96 -38.43 -34.98
C GLY A 551 -14.21 -37.59 -35.15
N THR A 552 -15.36 -38.25 -35.28
CA THR A 552 -16.63 -37.61 -35.65
C THR A 552 -17.68 -37.88 -34.59
N VAL A 553 -18.42 -36.86 -34.19
CA VAL A 553 -19.57 -36.99 -33.29
C VAL A 553 -20.80 -36.40 -33.97
N ALA A 554 -21.83 -37.21 -34.12
CA ALA A 554 -23.14 -36.80 -34.61
C ALA A 554 -24.19 -37.12 -33.53
N ALA A 555 -24.82 -36.09 -32.98
CA ALA A 555 -25.84 -36.26 -31.94
C ALA A 555 -27.11 -35.51 -32.34
N TYR A 556 -28.13 -36.25 -32.80
CA TYR A 556 -29.32 -35.67 -33.38
C TYR A 556 -30.24 -35.00 -32.34
N GLY A 557 -30.16 -35.40 -31.08
CA GLY A 557 -30.77 -34.74 -29.93
C GLY A 557 -29.94 -33.59 -29.35
N GLY A 558 -28.73 -33.36 -29.87
CA GLY A 558 -27.84 -32.26 -29.47
C GLY A 558 -26.62 -32.68 -28.64
N MET A 559 -25.78 -31.68 -28.35
CA MET A 559 -24.52 -31.84 -27.61
C MET A 559 -24.64 -31.23 -26.22
N ASN A 560 -24.42 -32.02 -25.17
CA ASN A 560 -24.36 -31.59 -23.79
C ASN A 560 -22.90 -31.58 -23.31
N LEU A 561 -22.23 -30.45 -23.52
CA LEU A 561 -20.84 -30.22 -23.12
C LEU A 561 -20.83 -29.57 -21.72
N GLN A 562 -20.48 -30.35 -20.71
CA GLN A 562 -20.80 -30.05 -19.30
C GLN A 562 -19.56 -29.99 -18.39
N ARG A 563 -18.34 -30.02 -18.96
CA ARG A 563 -17.11 -29.98 -18.17
C ARG A 563 -16.73 -28.55 -17.82
N ASP A 564 -16.09 -28.41 -16.67
CA ASP A 564 -15.54 -27.15 -16.19
C ASP A 564 -14.17 -27.43 -15.56
N LEU A 565 -13.11 -26.92 -16.18
CA LEU A 565 -11.74 -27.14 -15.73
C LEU A 565 -11.31 -26.14 -14.64
N GLY A 566 -12.23 -25.26 -14.22
CA GLY A 566 -12.00 -24.15 -13.31
C GLY A 566 -11.48 -22.90 -14.00
N SER A 567 -11.72 -21.74 -13.35
CA SER A 567 -11.44 -20.41 -13.92
C SER A 567 -10.02 -20.24 -14.46
N ALA A 568 -8.99 -20.77 -13.79
CA ALA A 568 -7.62 -20.64 -14.25
C ALA A 568 -7.37 -21.47 -15.53
N THR A 569 -7.80 -22.73 -15.56
CA THR A 569 -7.55 -23.65 -16.67
C THR A 569 -8.39 -23.31 -17.91
N ASN A 570 -9.64 -22.89 -17.72
CA ASN A 570 -10.55 -22.51 -18.80
C ASN A 570 -10.04 -21.29 -19.60
N THR A 571 -9.03 -20.54 -19.13
CA THR A 571 -8.46 -19.40 -19.89
C THR A 571 -7.67 -19.83 -21.11
N THR A 572 -7.12 -21.05 -21.10
CA THR A 572 -6.18 -21.52 -22.13
C THR A 572 -6.55 -22.89 -22.67
N THR A 573 -7.30 -23.68 -21.90
CA THR A 573 -7.64 -25.06 -22.24
C THR A 573 -9.15 -25.20 -22.37
N PRO A 574 -9.67 -25.65 -23.53
CA PRO A 574 -11.09 -25.95 -23.67
C PRO A 574 -11.45 -27.19 -22.85
N ALA A 575 -12.63 -27.19 -22.24
CA ALA A 575 -13.14 -28.30 -21.46
C ALA A 575 -13.44 -29.53 -22.33
N GLU A 576 -13.87 -29.30 -23.57
CA GLU A 576 -14.00 -30.32 -24.61
C GLU A 576 -13.28 -29.92 -25.90
N TYR A 577 -12.57 -30.86 -26.48
CA TYR A 577 -11.76 -30.67 -27.68
C TYR A 577 -12.05 -31.77 -28.70
N PHE A 578 -12.45 -31.37 -29.90
CA PHE A 578 -12.76 -32.29 -30.99
C PHE A 578 -11.75 -32.10 -32.12
N GLU A 579 -11.02 -33.16 -32.46
CA GLU A 579 -10.08 -33.18 -33.57
C GLU A 579 -10.62 -34.09 -34.66
N TYR A 580 -10.76 -33.57 -35.88
CA TYR A 580 -11.18 -34.40 -37.01
C TYR A 580 -10.14 -35.49 -37.31
N ALA A 581 -10.61 -36.69 -37.64
CA ALA A 581 -9.77 -37.85 -37.90
C ALA A 581 -10.11 -38.43 -39.29
N PRO A 582 -9.51 -37.92 -40.38
CA PRO A 582 -9.83 -38.36 -41.73
C PRO A 582 -9.52 -39.86 -41.96
N ASP A 583 -8.58 -40.44 -41.20
CA ASP A 583 -8.32 -41.87 -41.23
C ASP A 583 -9.54 -42.71 -40.82
N GLN A 584 -10.39 -42.21 -39.91
CA GLN A 584 -11.59 -42.94 -39.51
C GLN A 584 -12.62 -42.99 -40.64
N GLU A 585 -12.71 -41.96 -41.48
CA GLU A 585 -13.59 -41.95 -42.65
C GLU A 585 -13.04 -42.82 -43.79
N LEU A 586 -11.73 -42.81 -44.01
CA LEU A 586 -11.09 -43.69 -45.00
C LEU A 586 -11.17 -45.17 -44.62
N LEU A 587 -11.29 -45.47 -43.33
CA LEU A 587 -11.50 -46.82 -42.79
C LEU A 587 -12.98 -47.16 -42.58
N PHE A 588 -13.91 -46.31 -43.01
CA PHE A 588 -15.32 -46.56 -42.87
C PHE A 588 -15.73 -47.81 -43.69
N PRO A 589 -16.53 -48.73 -43.14
CA PRO A 589 -16.94 -49.94 -43.84
C PRO A 589 -17.81 -49.62 -45.05
N VAL A 590 -17.46 -50.18 -46.21
CA VAL A 590 -18.26 -50.04 -47.44
C VAL A 590 -19.68 -50.57 -47.29
N ASP A 591 -19.86 -51.58 -46.42
CA ASP A 591 -21.17 -52.16 -46.11
C ASP A 591 -22.14 -51.14 -45.48
N LEU A 592 -21.63 -50.11 -44.81
CA LEU A 592 -22.42 -49.02 -44.22
C LEU A 592 -22.46 -47.78 -45.11
N ALA A 593 -21.79 -47.78 -46.26
CA ALA A 593 -21.79 -46.64 -47.17
C ALA A 593 -23.11 -46.60 -47.95
N TYR A 594 -23.63 -45.39 -48.19
CA TYR A 594 -24.84 -45.20 -48.98
C TYR A 594 -24.59 -45.61 -50.44
N SER A 595 -25.18 -46.72 -50.89
CA SER A 595 -25.10 -47.13 -52.30
C SER A 595 -26.13 -46.36 -53.13
N LEU A 596 -25.69 -45.34 -53.87
CA LEU A 596 -26.53 -44.58 -54.81
C LEU A 596 -26.98 -45.40 -56.03
N THR A 597 -26.43 -46.61 -56.26
CA THR A 597 -26.71 -47.38 -57.48
C THR A 597 -26.68 -48.87 -57.22
N THR A 598 -27.84 -49.52 -57.21
CA THR A 598 -27.93 -50.98 -57.37
C THR A 598 -28.10 -51.27 -58.86
N TRP A 599 -27.02 -51.69 -59.52
CA TRP A 599 -27.13 -52.27 -60.85
C TRP A 599 -27.76 -53.66 -60.69
N ARG A 600 -29.01 -53.83 -61.12
CA ARG A 600 -29.61 -55.14 -61.32
C ARG A 600 -29.50 -55.49 -62.79
N GLU A 601 -28.73 -56.53 -63.09
CA GLU A 601 -28.83 -57.20 -64.38
C GLU A 601 -30.25 -57.78 -64.49
N VAL A 602 -31.06 -57.16 -65.35
CA VAL A 602 -32.32 -57.75 -65.80
C VAL A 602 -31.93 -58.68 -66.93
N ALA A 603 -32.11 -59.99 -66.73
CA ALA A 603 -31.90 -60.98 -67.80
C ALA A 603 -32.74 -60.58 -69.03
N PRO A 604 -32.19 -60.69 -70.25
CA PRO A 604 -32.81 -60.19 -71.48
C PRO A 604 -34.17 -60.84 -71.81
#